data_AF-A0A3B8HDW9-F1
#
_entry.id   AF-A0A3B8HDW9-F1
#
_cell.length_a   1.000
_cell.length_b   1.000
_cell.length_c   1.000
_cell.angle_alpha   90.00
_cell.angle_beta   90.00
_cell.angle_gamma   90.00
#
_symmetry.space_group_name_H-M   'P 1'
#
loop_
_entity.id
_entity.type
_entity.pdbx_description
1 polymer ?
#
loop_
_entity_poly.entity_id
_entity_poly.type
_entity_poly.pdbx_seq_one_letter_code
_entity_poly.pdbx_strand_id
1 'polypeptide(L)'
;KMGAPSSFAVQLLFLYRYIFVLTDEALRMVRARSLRSFGGKGLGLRVFSYMIGQLLLRTLDRAQRIHLAMRCRGFDGEIRMVRPLKICGRDVAFLLGCSALFFLMRLYDIPQWMGHTVTELMR
;
A
#
# COMPACT_ATOMS: atom_id res chain seq x y z
N LYS A 1 -21.10 -4.10 -5.74
CA LYS A 1 -20.48 -3.34 -4.63
C LYS A 1 -19.62 -4.33 -3.85
N MET A 2 -18.30 -4.18 -3.85
CA MET A 2 -17.44 -5.00 -2.98
C MET A 2 -17.85 -4.68 -1.54
N GLY A 3 -18.06 -5.67 -0.68
CA GLY A 3 -18.60 -5.48 0.68
C GLY A 3 -17.70 -4.72 1.66
N ALA A 4 -16.63 -4.07 1.18
CA ALA A 4 -15.73 -3.28 1.99
C ALA A 4 -16.33 -1.89 2.28
N PRO A 5 -16.26 -1.41 3.53
CA PRO A 5 -16.68 -0.04 3.87
C PRO A 5 -15.87 1.00 3.09
N SER A 6 -16.53 2.02 2.54
CA SER A 6 -15.89 3.09 1.76
C SER A 6 -14.84 3.87 2.58
N SER A 7 -14.99 3.91 3.91
CA SER A 7 -14.01 4.49 4.83
C SER A 7 -12.62 3.85 4.75
N PHE A 8 -12.53 2.54 4.51
CA PHE A 8 -11.23 1.87 4.34
C PHE A 8 -10.53 2.29 3.06
N ALA A 9 -11.28 2.43 1.96
CA ALA A 9 -10.71 2.92 0.70
C ALA A 9 -10.17 4.35 0.84
N VAL A 10 -10.91 5.21 1.54
CA VAL A 10 -10.50 6.58 1.87
C VAL A 10 -9.23 6.59 2.71
N GLN A 11 -9.16 5.77 3.76
CA GLN A 11 -7.98 5.66 4.62
C GLN A 11 -6.75 5.17 3.84
N LEU A 12 -6.91 4.17 2.98
CA LEU A 12 -5.83 3.62 2.16
C LEU A 12 -5.32 4.65 1.14
N LEU A 13 -6.23 5.42 0.53
CA LEU A 13 -5.85 6.48 -0.41
C LEU A 13 -5.05 7.58 0.29
N PHE A 14 -5.43 7.96 1.51
CA PHE A 14 -4.64 8.88 2.33
C PHE A 14 -3.26 8.32 2.65
N LEU A 15 -3.18 7.05 3.07
CA LEU A 15 -1.91 6.40 3.35
C LEU A 15 -0.99 6.45 2.11
N TYR A 16 -1.49 6.03 0.95
CA TYR A 16 -0.73 6.05 -0.31
C TYR A 16 -0.27 7.45 -0.69
N ARG A 17 -1.14 8.46 -0.57
CA ARG A 17 -0.79 9.84 -0.93
C ARG A 17 0.23 10.46 0.03
N TYR A 18 0.12 10.17 1.33
CA TYR A 18 0.90 10.87 2.35
C TYR A 18 2.16 10.13 2.79
N ILE A 19 2.29 8.81 2.56
CA ILE A 19 3.48 8.05 2.97
C ILE A 19 4.77 8.68 2.44
N PHE A 20 4.82 9.08 1.18
CA PHE A 20 5.98 9.73 0.57
C PHE A 20 6.35 11.05 1.27
N VAL A 21 5.34 11.83 1.65
CA VAL A 21 5.53 13.11 2.34
C VAL A 21 6.05 12.87 3.76
N LEU A 22 5.54 11.85 4.44
CA LEU A 22 6.01 11.46 5.78
C LEU A 22 7.44 10.95 5.75
N THR A 23 7.78 10.12 4.77
CA THR A 23 9.14 9.61 4.57
C THR A 23 10.13 10.76 4.33
N ASP A 24 9.78 11.71 3.47
CA ASP A 24 10.61 12.87 3.18
C ASP A 24 10.80 13.78 4.41
N GLU A 25 9.76 13.96 5.23
CA GLU A 25 9.88 14.67 6.50
C GLU A 25 10.75 13.92 7.53
N ALA A 26 10.60 12.60 7.63
CA ALA A 26 11.46 11.77 8.48
C ALA A 26 12.93 11.84 8.05
N LEU A 27 13.21 11.75 6.74
CA LEU A 27 14.56 11.86 6.20
C LEU A 27 15.19 13.23 6.48
N ARG A 28 14.40 14.32 6.38
CA ARG A 28 14.86 15.65 6.79
C ARG A 28 15.23 15.71 8.27
N MET A 29 14.43 15.12 9.15
CA MET A 29 14.74 15.07 10.58
C MET A 29 16.00 14.27 10.86
N VAL A 30 16.20 13.13 10.18
CA VAL A 30 17.42 12.31 10.28
C VAL A 30 18.64 13.11 9.83
N ARG A 31 18.55 13.81 8.70
CA ARG A 31 19.65 14.65 8.18
C ARG A 31 19.98 15.81 9.12
N ALA A 32 18.96 16.49 9.67
CA ALA A 32 19.19 17.55 10.65
C ALA A 32 19.88 17.02 11.92
N ARG A 33 19.54 15.79 12.36
CA ARG A 33 20.20 15.13 13.47
C ARG A 33 21.65 14.78 13.15
N SER A 34 21.94 14.22 11.97
CA SER A 34 23.30 13.85 11.58
C SER A 34 24.22 15.08 11.47
N LEU A 35 23.69 16.24 11.08
CA LEU A 35 24.44 17.50 11.05
C LEU A 35 24.74 18.05 12.45
N ARG A 36 23.83 17.87 13.41
CA ARG A 36 23.99 18.36 14.79
C ARG A 36 24.83 17.45 15.67
N SER A 37 25.00 16.18 15.29
CA SER A 37 25.70 15.20 16.10
C SER A 37 26.88 14.60 15.36
N PHE A 38 28.08 15.08 15.71
CA PHE A 38 29.33 14.59 15.16
C PHE A 38 29.79 13.31 15.87
N GLY A 39 30.29 12.32 15.12
CA GLY A 39 30.91 11.11 15.68
C GLY A 39 29.96 10.09 16.31
N GLY A 40 28.72 9.95 15.81
CA GLY A 40 27.79 8.90 16.26
C GLY A 40 27.13 9.14 17.62
N LYS A 41 27.39 10.30 18.26
CA LYS A 41 26.68 10.72 19.47
C LYS A 41 25.17 10.77 19.18
N GLY A 42 24.36 10.26 20.09
CA GLY A 42 22.91 10.25 19.91
C GLY A 42 22.46 9.41 18.71
N LEU A 43 22.98 8.19 18.52
CA LEU A 43 22.35 7.10 17.73
C LEU A 43 21.41 6.22 18.57
N GLY A 44 21.26 6.53 19.86
CA GLY A 44 20.45 5.73 20.78
C GLY A 44 18.95 5.76 20.48
N LEU A 45 18.27 4.68 20.90
CA LEU A 45 16.82 4.50 20.87
C LEU A 45 16.05 5.69 21.47
N ARG A 46 16.60 6.33 22.52
CA ARG A 46 15.97 7.49 23.17
C ARG A 46 15.84 8.70 22.23
N VAL A 47 16.84 8.98 21.40
CA VAL A 47 16.75 10.12 20.46
C VAL A 47 15.84 9.77 19.29
N PHE A 48 15.81 8.49 18.90
CA PHE A 48 14.88 8.00 17.89
C PHE A 48 13.42 8.10 18.35
N SER A 49 13.11 7.75 19.61
CA SER A 49 11.76 7.90 20.15
C SER A 49 11.31 9.36 20.20
N TYR A 50 12.19 10.31 20.53
CA TYR A 50 11.87 11.74 20.44
C TYR A 50 11.56 12.17 19.00
N MET A 51 12.30 11.67 18.01
CA MET A 51 12.01 11.99 16.60
C MET A 51 10.67 11.42 16.13
N ILE A 52 10.36 10.17 16.51
CA ILE A 52 9.07 9.57 16.20
C ILE A 52 7.94 10.36 16.86
N GLY A 53 8.09 10.73 18.13
CA GLY A 53 7.09 11.52 18.85
C GLY A 53 6.84 12.87 18.19
N GLN A 54 7.90 13.57 17.79
CA GLN A 54 7.80 14.84 17.05
C GLN A 54 7.14 14.66 15.68
N LEU A 55 7.50 13.60 14.94
CA LEU A 55 6.87 13.30 13.66
C LEU A 55 5.37 13.01 13.87
N LEU A 56 5.00 12.21 14.86
CA LEU A 56 3.61 11.88 15.18
C LEU A 56 2.77 13.12 15.49
N LEU A 57 3.26 14.02 16.34
CA LEU A 57 2.54 15.26 16.66
C LEU A 57 2.32 16.11 15.40
N ARG A 58 3.35 16.27 14.57
CA ARG A 58 3.25 17.04 13.33
C ARG A 58 2.29 16.43 12.33
N THR A 59 2.26 15.10 12.23
CA THR A 59 1.37 14.41 11.30
C THR A 59 -0.07 14.42 11.77
N LEU A 60 -0.33 14.35 13.08
CA LEU A 60 -1.66 14.52 13.66
C LEU A 60 -2.22 15.94 13.41
N ASP A 61 -1.45 16.98 13.72
CA ASP A 61 -1.83 18.37 13.41
C ASP A 61 -2.11 18.57 11.93
N ARG A 62 -1.26 17.98 11.07
CA ARG A 62 -1.44 18.03 9.62
C ARG A 62 -2.71 17.31 9.19
N ALA A 63 -3.00 16.13 9.74
CA ALA A 63 -4.21 15.37 9.44
C ALA A 63 -5.46 16.15 9.80
N GLN A 64 -5.49 16.81 10.97
CA GLN A 64 -6.59 17.69 11.38
C GLN A 64 -6.79 18.85 10.41
N ARG A 65 -5.71 19.55 10.04
CA ARG A 65 -5.77 20.64 9.05
C ARG A 65 -6.29 20.18 7.69
N ILE A 66 -5.83 19.01 7.22
CA ILE A 66 -6.31 18.44 5.95
C ILE A 66 -7.79 18.08 6.07
N HIS A 67 -8.21 17.43 7.16
CA HIS A 67 -9.61 17.07 7.38
C HIS A 67 -10.53 18.29 7.41
N LEU A 68 -10.13 19.35 8.11
CA LEU A 68 -10.87 20.61 8.14
C LEU A 68 -10.96 21.24 6.74
N ALA A 69 -9.85 21.29 6.00
CA ALA A 69 -9.85 21.81 4.63
C ALA A 69 -10.74 20.99 3.69
N MET A 70 -10.82 19.67 3.87
CA MET A 70 -11.74 18.81 3.14
C MET A 70 -13.20 19.13 3.48
N ARG A 71 -13.52 19.26 4.77
CA ARG A 71 -14.86 19.67 5.23
C ARG A 71 -15.28 21.01 4.63
N CYS A 72 -14.39 22.01 4.61
CA CYS A 72 -14.66 23.31 3.99
C CYS A 72 -14.92 23.23 2.47
N ARG A 73 -14.36 22.22 1.79
CA ARG A 73 -14.59 21.97 0.35
C ARG A 73 -15.81 21.10 0.08
N GLY A 74 -16.63 20.82 1.09
CA GLY A 74 -17.85 20.02 0.96
C GLY A 74 -17.62 18.50 0.99
N PHE A 75 -16.56 18.03 1.67
CA PHE A 75 -16.33 16.59 1.82
C PHE A 75 -17.43 15.92 2.64
N ASP A 76 -18.13 14.97 2.01
CA ASP A 76 -19.27 14.19 2.51
C ASP A 76 -18.87 12.82 3.10
N GLY A 77 -17.56 12.51 3.11
CA GLY A 77 -17.03 11.22 3.57
C GLY A 77 -16.58 10.31 2.43
N GLU A 78 -16.89 10.65 1.17
CA GLU A 78 -16.45 9.89 0.01
C GLU A 78 -15.44 10.66 -0.83
N ILE A 79 -14.33 10.00 -1.21
CA ILE A 79 -13.37 10.58 -2.14
C ILE A 79 -13.79 10.24 -3.57
N ARG A 80 -14.29 11.25 -4.28
CA ARG A 80 -14.62 11.13 -5.71
C ARG A 80 -13.33 11.13 -6.54
N MET A 81 -13.07 10.03 -7.24
CA MET A 81 -11.91 9.93 -8.12
C MET A 81 -12.09 10.79 -9.38
N VAL A 82 -11.11 11.66 -9.66
CA VAL A 82 -11.13 12.53 -10.85
C VAL A 82 -10.97 11.75 -12.15
N ARG A 83 -10.26 10.62 -12.11
CA ARG A 83 -10.12 9.69 -13.25
C ARG A 83 -10.66 8.32 -12.87
N PRO A 84 -11.78 7.87 -13.46
CA PRO A 84 -12.23 6.50 -13.29
C PRO A 84 -11.22 5.55 -13.96
N LEU A 85 -10.96 4.40 -13.34
CA LEU A 85 -10.22 3.33 -13.99
C LEU A 85 -11.08 2.84 -15.17
N LYS A 86 -10.49 2.83 -16.37
CA LYS A 86 -11.11 2.27 -17.58
C LYS A 86 -10.40 0.97 -17.90
N ILE A 87 -11.18 -0.07 -18.21
CA ILE A 87 -10.66 -1.34 -18.69
C ILE A 87 -9.95 -1.08 -20.02
N CYS A 88 -8.67 -1.39 -20.07
CA CYS A 88 -7.86 -1.28 -21.28
C CYS A 88 -7.79 -2.64 -21.99
N GLY A 89 -7.48 -2.64 -23.30
CA GLY A 89 -7.30 -3.89 -24.06
C GLY A 89 -6.23 -4.81 -23.46
N ARG A 90 -5.21 -4.25 -22.78
CA ARG A 90 -4.21 -5.02 -22.02
C ARG A 90 -4.83 -5.81 -20.87
N ASP A 91 -5.83 -5.26 -20.20
CA ASP A 91 -6.50 -5.93 -19.08
C ASP A 91 -7.33 -7.11 -19.59
N VAL A 92 -7.97 -6.95 -20.76
CA VAL A 92 -8.72 -8.02 -21.44
C VAL A 92 -7.79 -9.11 -21.95
N ALA A 93 -6.68 -8.75 -22.59
CA ALA A 93 -5.69 -9.71 -23.07
C ALA A 93 -5.08 -10.51 -21.91
N PHE A 94 -4.77 -9.85 -20.79
CA PHE A 94 -4.30 -10.51 -19.57
C PHE A 94 -5.34 -11.47 -19.01
N LEU A 95 -6.61 -11.05 -18.91
CA LEU A 95 -7.72 -11.89 -18.47
C LEU A 95 -7.89 -13.12 -19.36
N LEU A 96 -7.91 -12.94 -20.69
CA LEU A 96 -8.02 -14.05 -21.64
C LEU A 96 -6.83 -15.00 -21.55
N GLY A 97 -5.61 -14.49 -21.41
CA GLY A 97 -4.41 -15.30 -21.22
C GLY A 97 -4.48 -16.14 -19.94
N CYS A 98 -4.83 -15.52 -18.81
CA CYS A 98 -5.00 -16.24 -17.54
C CYS A 98 -6.12 -17.27 -17.61
N SER A 99 -7.29 -16.91 -18.15
CA SER A 99 -8.41 -17.84 -18.30
C SER A 99 -8.06 -19.01 -19.21
N ALA A 100 -7.39 -18.77 -20.34
CA ALA A 100 -6.93 -19.82 -21.24
C ALA A 100 -5.92 -20.75 -20.56
N LEU A 101 -4.96 -20.20 -19.79
CA LEU A 101 -4.01 -20.99 -19.01
C LEU A 101 -4.71 -21.89 -17.99
N PHE A 102 -5.64 -21.34 -17.19
CA PHE A 102 -6.42 -22.13 -16.23
C PHE A 102 -7.29 -23.20 -16.91
N PHE A 103 -7.83 -22.89 -18.08
CA PHE A 103 -8.64 -23.84 -18.84
C PHE A 103 -7.78 -24.97 -19.41
N LEU A 104 -6.60 -24.66 -19.94
CA LEU A 104 -5.59 -25.63 -20.36
C LEU A 104 -5.16 -26.53 -19.20
N MET A 105 -4.83 -25.95 -18.04
CA MET A 105 -4.49 -26.73 -16.83
C MET A 105 -5.66 -27.57 -16.31
N ARG A 106 -6.91 -27.21 -16.62
CA ARG A 106 -8.10 -27.98 -16.23
C ARG A 106 -8.44 -29.08 -17.23
N LEU A 107 -8.20 -28.86 -18.52
CA LEU A 107 -8.43 -29.86 -19.57
C LEU A 107 -7.30 -30.89 -19.65
N TYR A 108 -6.07 -30.47 -19.37
CA TYR A 108 -4.97 -31.38 -19.14
C TYR A 108 -4.99 -31.75 -17.67
N ASP A 109 -5.63 -32.88 -17.33
CA ASP A 109 -5.63 -33.49 -16.00
C ASP A 109 -4.20 -33.78 -15.49
N ILE A 110 -3.47 -32.73 -15.08
CA ILE A 110 -2.19 -32.82 -14.35
C ILE A 110 -2.32 -33.76 -13.13
N PRO A 111 -3.46 -33.82 -12.40
CA PRO A 111 -3.61 -34.77 -11.30
C PRO A 111 -3.53 -36.23 -11.74
N GLN A 112 -4.03 -36.58 -12.93
CA GLN A 112 -4.04 -37.96 -13.41
C GLN A 112 -2.64 -38.38 -13.90
N TRP A 113 -1.90 -37.47 -14.55
CA TRP A 113 -0.52 -37.73 -14.96
C TRP A 113 0.43 -37.84 -13.77
N MET A 114 0.30 -36.95 -12.78
CA MET A 114 1.05 -37.07 -11.51
C MET A 114 0.64 -38.31 -10.70
N GLY A 115 -0.63 -38.70 -10.74
CA GLY A 115 -1.12 -39.88 -10.04
C GLY A 115 -0.44 -41.16 -10.53
N HIS A 116 -0.30 -41.33 -11.85
CA HIS A 116 0.33 -42.51 -12.45
C HIS A 116 1.84 -42.56 -12.17
N THR A 117 2.55 -41.44 -12.28
CA THR A 117 4.00 -41.41 -12.02
C THR A 117 4.34 -41.61 -10.54
N VAL A 118 3.51 -41.12 -9.62
CA VAL A 118 3.70 -41.35 -8.17
C VAL A 118 3.34 -42.80 -7.79
N THR A 119 2.31 -43.41 -8.39
CA THR A 119 2.00 -44.82 -8.13
C THR A 119 3.01 -45.79 -8.73
N GLU A 120 3.66 -45.45 -9.86
CA GLU A 120 4.79 -46.23 -10.37
C GLU A 120 6.09 -46.04 -9.57
N LEU A 121 6.30 -44.88 -8.93
CA LEU A 121 7.49 -44.66 -8.08
C LEU A 121 7.37 -45.32 -6.69
N MET A 122 6.15 -45.62 -6.23
CA MET A 122 5.87 -46.20 -4.91
C MET A 122 5.66 -47.73 -4.93
N ARG A 123 5.82 -48.38 -6.10
CA ARG A 123 5.80 -49.84 -6.27
C ARG A 123 7.19 -50.36 -6.58
#